data_AF-A0A377I4F5-F1
#
_entry.id   AF-A0A377I4F5-F1
#
_cell.length_a   1.000
_cell.length_b   1.000
_cell.length_c   1.000
_cell.angle_alpha   90.00
_cell.angle_beta   90.00
_cell.angle_gamma   90.00
#
_symmetry.space_group_name_H-M   'P 1'
#
loop_
_entity.id
_entity.type
_entity.pdbx_description
1 polymer ?
#
loop_
_entity_poly.entity_id
_entity_poly.type
_entity_poly.pdbx_seq_one_letter_code
_entity_poly.pdbx_strand_id
1 'polypeptide(L)' 'MYPYVRINALNQLSGPTKEVERHALFVGVGETNKEKLIAITPDSDLDKVFGTTETELKKQVHTAMVNANSD' A
#
# COMPACT_ATOMS: atom_id res chain seq x y z
N MET A 1 -33.72 -6.89 4.76
CA MET A 1 -32.40 -6.68 5.39
C MET A 1 -32.09 -5.20 5.30
N TYR A 2 -32.01 -4.50 6.42
CA TYR A 2 -31.67 -3.07 6.45
C TYR A 2 -30.15 -2.91 6.57
N PRO A 3 -29.52 -1.95 5.88
CA PRO A 3 -28.11 -1.67 6.07
C PRO A 3 -27.87 -1.19 7.50
N TYR A 4 -26.85 -1.75 8.17
CA TYR A 4 -26.41 -1.29 9.48
C TYR A 4 -24.99 -0.71 9.37
N VAL A 5 -24.71 0.34 10.12
CA VAL A 5 -23.40 0.98 10.20
C VAL A 5 -22.69 0.45 11.44
N ARG A 6 -21.48 -0.09 11.28
CA ARG A 6 -20.61 -0.47 12.39
C ARG A 6 -19.62 0.67 12.64
N ILE A 7 -19.66 1.27 13.82
CA ILE A 7 -18.70 2.30 14.24
C ILE A 7 -17.60 1.62 15.04
N ASN A 8 -16.36 1.63 14.53
CA ASN A 8 -15.19 1.18 15.26
C ASN A 8 -14.30 2.38 15.56
N ALA A 9 -14.13 2.73 16.83
CA ALA A 9 -13.17 3.75 17.27
C ALA A 9 -11.79 3.12 17.45
N LEU A 10 -11.20 2.67 16.34
CA LEU A 10 -9.83 2.15 16.31
C LEU A 10 -8.86 3.32 16.22
N ASN A 11 -7.88 3.39 17.12
CA ASN A 11 -6.76 4.31 16.97
C ASN A 11 -5.85 3.77 15.85
N GLN A 12 -6.05 4.26 14.63
CA GLN A 12 -5.26 3.87 13.46
C GLN A 12 -3.90 4.58 13.40
N LEU A 13 -3.52 5.35 14.43
CA LEU A 13 -2.36 6.25 14.39
C LEU A 13 -2.39 7.24 13.21
N SER A 14 -3.55 7.46 12.59
CA SER A 14 -3.75 8.37 11.45
C SER A 14 -3.91 9.82 11.89
N GLY A 15 -3.04 10.29 12.78
CA GLY A 15 -2.92 11.71 13.08
C GLY A 15 -2.36 12.47 11.87
N PRO A 16 -2.69 13.75 11.68
CA PRO A 16 -2.12 14.54 10.60
C PRO A 16 -0.58 14.55 10.70
N THR A 17 0.08 13.95 9.72
CA THR A 17 1.53 13.91 9.62
C THR A 17 2.05 15.31 9.29
N LYS A 18 2.88 15.87 10.19
CA LYS A 18 3.52 17.19 10.00
C LYS A 18 4.78 17.12 9.12
N GLU A 19 5.18 15.93 8.69
CA GLU A 19 6.35 15.74 7.85
C GLU A 19 5.99 15.80 6.36
N VAL A 20 6.95 16.23 5.54
CA VAL A 20 6.87 16.07 4.08
C VAL A 20 6.67 14.59 3.79
N GLU A 21 5.53 14.20 3.23
CA GLU A 21 5.27 12.80 2.90
C GLU A 21 6.35 12.28 1.96
N ARG A 22 7.20 11.39 2.47
CA ARG A 22 8.25 10.72 1.70
C ARG A 22 7.60 9.69 0.80
N HIS A 23 7.16 10.12 -0.38
CA HIS A 23 6.69 9.24 -1.43
C HIS A 23 7.86 8.68 -2.23
N ALA A 24 7.89 7.36 -2.40
CA ALA A 24 8.78 6.68 -3.34
C ALA A 24 7.97 6.20 -4.54
N LEU A 25 8.45 6.49 -5.76
CA LEU A 25 7.86 6.00 -7.00
C LEU A 25 8.60 4.75 -7.46
N PHE A 26 7.87 3.65 -7.60
CA PHE A 26 8.37 2.41 -8.18
C PHE A 26 7.79 2.21 -9.58
N VAL A 27 8.65 1.96 -10.56
CA VAL A 27 8.25 1.71 -11.96
C VAL A 27 8.86 0.40 -12.41
N GLY A 28 8.05 -0.48 -13.00
CA GLY A 28 8.49 -1.78 -13.46
C GLY A 28 7.46 -2.48 -14.32
N VAL A 29 7.74 -3.73 -14.67
CA VAL A 29 6.85 -4.58 -15.47
C VAL A 29 5.99 -5.42 -14.54
N GLY A 30 4.67 -5.35 -14.72
CA GLY A 30 3.69 -6.14 -13.98
C GLY A 30 2.57 -6.64 -14.88
N GLU A 31 1.85 -7.67 -14.43
CA GLU A 31 0.73 -8.25 -15.19
C GLU A 31 -0.55 -7.44 -15.03
N THR A 32 -0.74 -6.82 -13.86
CA THR A 32 -1.90 -6.02 -13.47
C THR A 32 -1.58 -4.53 -13.48
N ASN A 33 -2.61 -3.69 -13.56
CA ASN A 33 -2.50 -2.23 -13.41
C ASN A 33 -1.47 -1.53 -14.33
N LYS A 34 -1.24 -2.08 -15.52
CA LYS A 34 -0.41 -1.47 -16.56
C LYS A 34 -0.91 -0.06 -16.90
N GLU A 35 0.02 0.86 -17.10
CA GLU A 35 -0.23 2.27 -17.46
C GLU A 35 -1.01 3.08 -16.42
N LYS A 36 -1.15 2.55 -15.19
CA LYS A 36 -1.80 3.24 -14.08
C LYS A 36 -0.78 3.64 -13.02
N LEU A 37 -0.96 4.85 -12.48
CA LEU A 37 -0.31 5.28 -11.25
C LEU A 37 -1.23 4.90 -10.08
N ILE A 38 -0.73 4.11 -9.13
CA ILE A 38 -1.48 3.67 -7.96
C ILE A 38 -0.72 4.10 -6.70
N ALA A 39 -1.43 4.75 -5.79
CA ALA A 39 -0.90 5.04 -4.46
C ALA A 39 -0.97 3.76 -3.62
N ILE A 40 0.17 3.38 -3.05
CA ILE A 40 0.30 2.22 -2.16
C ILE A 40 0.56 2.74 -0.75
N THR A 41 -0.20 2.22 0.21
CA THR A 41 -0.05 2.50 1.64
C THR A 41 0.32 1.22 2.40
N PRO A 42 0.78 1.30 3.65
CA PRO A 42 1.11 0.11 4.44
C PRO A 42 -0.02 -0.91 4.62
N ASP A 43 -1.28 -0.46 4.55
CA ASP A 43 -2.47 -1.32 4.66
C ASP A 43 -2.91 -1.94 3.31
N SER A 44 -2.19 -1.64 2.22
CA SER A 44 -2.55 -2.10 0.88
C SER A 44 -2.22 -3.59 0.68
N ASP A 45 -3.16 -4.32 0.09
CA ASP A 45 -2.98 -5.73 -0.27
C ASP A 45 -2.17 -5.85 -1.58
N LEU A 46 -0.88 -6.16 -1.46
CA LEU A 46 0.04 -6.26 -2.60
C LEU A 46 -0.36 -7.36 -3.60
N ASP A 47 -1.04 -8.43 -3.16
CA ASP A 47 -1.53 -9.48 -4.07
C ASP A 47 -2.68 -8.97 -4.95
N LYS A 48 -3.50 -8.07 -4.42
CA LYS A 48 -4.54 -7.40 -5.24
C LYS A 48 -3.97 -6.34 -6.17
N VAL A 49 -2.91 -5.65 -5.74
CA VAL A 49 -2.31 -4.54 -6.50
C VAL A 49 -1.42 -5.04 -7.64
N PHE A 50 -0.60 -6.05 -7.39
CA PHE A 50 0.39 -6.58 -8.34
C PHE A 50 -0.03 -7.92 -8.96
N GLY A 51 -0.98 -8.63 -8.35
CA GLY A 51 -1.34 -10.00 -8.69
C GLY A 51 -0.66 -11.01 -7.78
N THR A 52 -1.15 -12.26 -7.84
CA THR A 52 -0.61 -13.37 -7.04
C THR A 52 0.74 -13.87 -7.53
N THR A 53 1.14 -13.53 -8.76
CA THR A 53 2.44 -13.87 -9.33
C THR A 53 3.54 -13.06 -8.63
N GLU A 54 4.59 -13.75 -8.19
CA GLU A 54 5.77 -13.09 -7.65
C GLU A 54 6.55 -12.38 -8.77
N THR A 55 6.56 -11.04 -8.71
CA THR A 55 7.30 -10.19 -9.65
C THR A 55 8.40 -9.43 -8.93
N GLU A 56 9.44 -9.04 -9.67
CA GLU A 56 10.55 -8.27 -9.10
C GLU A 56 10.09 -6.93 -8.53
N LEU A 57 9.13 -6.27 -9.20
CA LEU A 57 8.54 -5.02 -8.73
C LEU A 57 7.83 -5.20 -7.37
N LYS A 58 7.03 -6.27 -7.23
CA LYS A 58 6.33 -6.59 -5.98
C LYS A 58 7.31 -6.84 -4.83
N LYS A 59 8.40 -7.58 -5.10
CA LYS A 59 9.46 -7.83 -4.11
C LYS A 59 10.14 -6.54 -3.66
N GLN A 60 10.50 -5.65 -4.59
CA GLN A 60 11.15 -4.38 -4.27
C GLN A 60 10.27 -3.47 -3.42
N VAL A 61 8.98 -3.36 -3.77
CA VAL A 61 7.99 -2.60 -2.98
C VAL A 61 7.84 -3.18 -1.58
N HIS A 62 7.72 -4.51 -1.46
CA HIS A 62 7.64 -5.18 -0.16
C HIS A 62 8.90 -4.96 0.69
N THR A 63 10.09 -5.13 0.13
CA THR A 63 11.35 -4.88 0.84
C THR A 63 11.47 -3.43 1.28
N ALA A 64 11.07 -2.46 0.45
CA ALA A 64 11.05 -1.05 0.83
C ALA A 64 10.09 -0.77 2.00
N MET A 65 8.92 -1.39 2.01
CA MET A 65 7.97 -1.29 3.13
C MET A 65 8.56 -1.85 4.43
N VAL A 66 9.21 -3.02 4.38
CA VAL A 66 9.86 -3.62 5.55
C VAL A 66 10.99 -2.74 6.08
N ASN A 67 11.83 -2.22 5.19
CA ASN A 67 12.95 -1.34 5.56
C ASN A 67 12.49 0.01 6.12
N ALA A 68 11.33 0.52 5.69
CA ALA A 68 10.75 1.76 6.21
C ALA A 68 10.23 1.60 7.66
N ASN A 69 9.98 0.37 8.11
CA ASN A 69 9.45 0.06 9.43
C ASN A 69 10.52 -0.47 10.41
N SER A 70 11.80 -0.43 10.02
CA SER A 70 12.93 -0.92 10.82
C SER A 70 13.74 0.19 11.53
N ASP A 71 13.24 1.43 11.53
CA ASP A 71 13.75 2.56 12.34
C ASP A 71 12.90 2.77 13.60
#